data_AF-A0A1I3X9J8-F1
#
_entry.id   AF-A0A1I3X9J8-F1
#
_cell.length_a   1.000
_cell.length_b   1.000
_cell.length_c   1.000
_cell.angle_alpha   90.00
_cell.angle_beta   90.00
_cell.angle_gamma   90.00
#
_symmetry.space_group_name_H-M   'P 1'
#
loop_
_entity.id
_entity.type
_entity.pdbx_description
1 polymer ?
#
loop_
_entity_poly.entity_id
_entity_poly.type
_entity_poly.pdbx_seq_one_letter_code
_entity_poly.pdbx_strand_id
1 'polypeptide(L)'
;MSIKKITDSIIAFIYKTTDNYVIDQLNNVNLGKVELYKPTADSNTILRWDELFKNYMIGGFPTEIKDIITNLCRIEKTTDYFFDFNKIQSLTASKSFGGIHDGAINGSWFYDLYSWGRAMYPDERMKAENEDDWKRNIAHIESEGFRKCRPINVIYYEWLNRFVAPNTGGSHHAALVVYQSIRDKIKYTRETILEKVSLNSYYIRMLDNEYYSFIINNDSNHKSLSESDKFINVITELISTHISILKPVHYYQNLMIIFIPKESLKIDSELFNNWINKAHDQKKIINLPNYFRLPNEYHTKPYLHELRYLKMPNPNSIF
;
A
#
# COMPACT_ATOMS: atom_id res chain seq x y z
N MET A 1 35.20 45.21 10.48
CA MET A 1 34.12 44.23 10.75
C MET A 1 33.76 44.36 12.24
N SER A 2 32.50 44.58 12.62
CA SER A 2 32.17 44.85 14.04
C SER A 2 32.32 43.59 14.90
N ILE A 3 32.74 43.74 16.16
CA ILE A 3 32.91 42.65 17.14
C ILE A 3 31.66 41.75 17.18
N LYS A 4 30.47 42.35 17.14
CA LYS A 4 29.19 41.64 17.07
C LYS A 4 29.10 40.64 15.91
N LYS A 5 29.51 41.03 14.69
CA LYS A 5 29.51 40.11 13.53
C LYS A 5 30.45 38.92 13.72
N ILE A 6 31.56 39.10 14.43
CA ILE A 6 32.50 38.02 14.72
C ILE A 6 31.88 37.07 15.74
N THR A 7 31.30 37.62 16.82
CA THR A 7 30.64 36.83 17.88
C THR A 7 29.47 36.02 17.33
N ASP A 8 28.59 36.64 16.52
CA ASP A 8 27.47 35.97 15.87
C ASP A 8 27.94 34.82 14.96
N SER A 9 29.05 35.03 14.22
CA SER A 9 29.61 34.00 13.34
C SER A 9 30.16 32.81 14.13
N ILE A 10 30.81 33.06 15.27
CA ILE A 10 31.35 32.01 16.15
C ILE A 10 30.20 31.21 16.77
N ILE A 11 29.17 31.87 17.28
CA ILE A 11 27.98 31.21 17.85
C ILE A 11 27.32 30.32 16.80
N ALA A 12 27.13 30.83 15.58
CA ALA A 12 26.56 30.05 14.48
C ALA A 12 27.43 28.83 14.12
N PHE A 13 28.75 28.96 14.16
CA PHE A 13 29.66 27.85 13.92
C PHE A 13 29.56 26.77 15.00
N ILE A 14 29.55 27.17 16.28
CA ILE A 14 29.40 26.24 17.41
C ILE A 14 28.05 25.54 17.36
N TYR A 15 26.96 26.27 17.07
CA TYR A 15 25.63 25.67 17.01
C TYR A 15 25.54 24.57 15.93
N LYS A 16 26.24 24.72 14.79
CA LYS A 16 26.30 23.69 13.74
C LYS A 16 26.94 22.37 14.19
N THR A 17 27.65 22.34 15.31
CA THR A 17 28.24 21.11 15.87
C THR A 17 27.34 20.44 16.91
N THR A 18 26.10 20.91 17.09
CA THR A 18 25.17 20.38 18.10
C THR A 18 24.09 19.50 17.46
N ASP A 19 23.59 18.53 18.22
CA ASP A 19 22.49 17.67 17.76
C ASP A 19 21.20 18.49 17.53
N ASN A 20 21.02 19.59 18.24
CA ASN A 20 19.90 20.52 18.02
C ASN A 20 19.93 21.10 16.60
N TYR A 21 21.11 21.45 16.07
CA TYR A 21 21.22 21.87 14.68
C TYR A 21 20.79 20.77 13.71
N VAL A 22 21.13 19.51 13.99
CA VAL A 22 20.71 18.36 13.16
C VAL A 22 19.19 18.20 13.16
N ILE A 23 18.55 18.30 14.32
CA ILE A 23 17.08 18.29 14.43
C ILE A 23 16.45 19.47 13.71
N ASP A 24 17.05 20.65 13.79
CA ASP A 24 16.56 21.82 13.06
C ASP A 24 16.72 21.65 11.54
N GLN A 25 17.78 20.98 11.08
CA GLN A 25 17.87 20.57 9.66
C GLN A 25 16.75 19.62 9.26
N LEU A 26 16.41 18.62 10.09
CA LEU A 26 15.26 17.74 9.81
C LEU A 26 13.94 18.50 9.77
N ASN A 27 13.72 19.41 10.73
CA ASN A 27 12.49 20.21 10.81
C ASN A 27 12.35 21.19 9.64
N ASN A 28 13.47 21.61 9.03
CA ASN A 28 13.47 22.45 7.84
C ASN A 28 13.10 21.69 6.56
N VAL A 29 13.12 20.35 6.58
CA VAL A 29 12.65 19.55 5.45
C VAL A 29 11.14 19.35 5.53
N ASN A 30 10.42 19.84 4.52
CA ASN A 30 8.96 19.80 4.52
C ASN A 30 8.46 18.52 3.84
N LEU A 31 8.62 17.38 4.51
CA LEU A 31 8.09 16.10 4.04
C LEU A 31 6.57 16.17 3.76
N GLY A 32 6.11 15.55 2.67
CA GLY A 32 4.67 15.36 2.45
C GLY A 32 4.03 14.53 3.57
N LYS A 33 2.72 14.69 3.76
CA LYS A 33 1.97 13.77 4.66
C LYS A 33 1.93 12.38 4.05
N VAL A 34 2.12 11.35 4.87
CA VAL A 34 1.95 9.95 4.50
C VAL A 34 0.50 9.57 4.76
N GLU A 35 -0.19 9.09 3.72
CA GLU A 35 -1.61 8.77 3.80
C GLU A 35 -1.90 7.48 3.03
N LEU A 36 -2.03 6.36 3.71
CA LEU A 36 -2.27 5.07 3.04
C LEU A 36 -3.73 4.93 2.64
N TYR A 37 -3.98 4.48 1.41
CA TYR A 37 -5.32 4.23 0.89
C TYR A 37 -6.04 3.13 1.67
N LYS A 38 -7.33 3.31 1.93
CA LYS A 38 -8.23 2.22 2.31
C LYS A 38 -8.17 1.12 1.25
N PRO A 39 -8.23 -0.18 1.62
CA PRO A 39 -8.36 -1.25 0.65
C PRO A 39 -9.62 -1.07 -0.21
N THR A 40 -9.48 -1.35 -1.50
CA THR A 40 -10.54 -1.25 -2.51
C THR A 40 -10.63 -2.52 -3.33
N ALA A 41 -11.58 -2.62 -4.27
CA ALA A 41 -11.63 -3.74 -5.20
C ALA A 41 -10.35 -3.85 -6.07
N ASP A 42 -9.56 -2.79 -6.18
CA ASP A 42 -8.21 -2.81 -6.74
C ASP A 42 -7.16 -3.08 -5.66
N SER A 43 -6.43 -4.19 -5.81
CA SER A 43 -5.38 -4.58 -4.86
C SER A 43 -4.19 -3.63 -4.83
N ASN A 44 -4.00 -2.73 -5.80
CA ASN A 44 -2.92 -1.73 -5.79
C ASN A 44 -3.09 -0.68 -4.67
N THR A 45 -4.23 -0.67 -3.99
CA THR A 45 -4.48 0.08 -2.75
C THR A 45 -3.94 -0.61 -1.49
N ILE A 46 -3.40 -1.82 -1.61
CA ILE A 46 -2.85 -2.63 -0.51
C ILE A 46 -1.33 -2.62 -0.58
N LEU A 47 -0.66 -2.35 0.55
CA LEU A 47 0.79 -2.57 0.65
C LEU A 47 1.07 -4.06 0.81
N ARG A 48 1.55 -4.69 -0.27
CA ARG A 48 1.83 -6.12 -0.35
C ARG A 48 3.21 -6.45 0.20
N TRP A 49 3.34 -6.45 1.53
CA TRP A 49 4.61 -6.70 2.25
C TRP A 49 5.29 -8.01 1.83
N ASP A 50 4.50 -9.04 1.53
CA ASP A 50 4.95 -10.33 1.00
C ASP A 50 5.71 -10.21 -0.33
N GLU A 51 5.37 -9.22 -1.15
CA GLU A 51 6.09 -8.94 -2.41
C GLU A 51 7.28 -8.03 -2.20
N LEU A 52 7.13 -7.00 -1.34
CA LEU A 52 8.17 -6.02 -1.08
C LEU A 52 9.40 -6.62 -0.38
N PHE A 53 9.20 -7.64 0.45
CA PHE A 53 10.27 -8.30 1.21
C PHE A 53 10.86 -9.53 0.52
N LYS A 54 10.53 -9.78 -0.75
CA LYS A 54 11.20 -10.83 -1.53
C LYS A 54 12.66 -10.49 -1.75
N ASN A 55 13.53 -11.50 -1.66
CA ASN A 55 14.98 -11.35 -1.75
C ASN A 55 15.51 -10.51 -2.93
N TYR A 56 14.85 -10.56 -4.09
CA TYR A 56 15.28 -9.78 -5.27
C TYR A 56 15.02 -8.28 -5.11
N MET A 57 14.00 -7.87 -4.33
CA MET A 57 13.69 -6.46 -4.06
C MET A 57 14.70 -5.80 -3.12
N ILE A 58 15.31 -6.60 -2.26
CA ILE A 58 16.20 -6.20 -1.16
C ILE A 58 17.59 -6.79 -1.32
N GLY A 59 17.98 -7.13 -2.55
CA GLY A 59 19.21 -7.87 -2.83
C GLY A 59 20.48 -7.16 -2.35
N GLY A 60 20.49 -5.82 -2.38
CA GLY A 60 21.61 -4.99 -1.95
C GLY A 60 21.55 -4.52 -0.49
N PHE A 61 20.62 -5.03 0.32
CA PHE A 61 20.53 -4.65 1.73
C PHE A 61 21.57 -5.41 2.56
N PRO A 62 22.05 -4.84 3.68
CA PRO A 62 22.83 -5.58 4.67
C PRO A 62 22.10 -6.85 5.13
N THR A 63 22.87 -7.90 5.44
CA THR A 63 22.34 -9.22 5.79
C THR A 63 21.41 -9.16 7.01
N GLU A 64 21.76 -8.35 7.99
CA GLU A 64 21.07 -8.22 9.28
C GLU A 64 19.64 -7.71 9.07
N ILE A 65 19.44 -6.61 8.35
CA ILE A 65 18.11 -6.08 8.05
C ILE A 65 17.35 -6.99 7.08
N LYS A 66 18.06 -7.63 6.14
CA LYS A 66 17.47 -8.56 5.17
C LYS A 66 16.85 -9.77 5.88
N ASP A 67 17.55 -10.34 6.85
CA ASP A 67 17.05 -11.46 7.65
C ASP A 67 15.80 -11.06 8.46
N ILE A 68 15.75 -9.84 8.99
CA ILE A 68 14.55 -9.35 9.68
C ILE A 68 13.38 -9.20 8.70
N ILE A 69 13.56 -8.44 7.61
CA ILE A 69 12.44 -8.08 6.73
C ILE A 69 11.90 -9.27 5.94
N THR A 70 12.74 -10.21 5.52
CA THR A 70 12.30 -11.44 4.82
C THR A 70 11.43 -12.32 5.69
N ASN A 71 11.62 -12.29 7.02
CA ASN A 71 10.86 -13.09 7.97
C ASN A 71 9.71 -12.32 8.66
N LEU A 72 9.49 -11.04 8.31
CA LEU A 72 8.35 -10.26 8.80
C LEU A 72 7.01 -10.85 8.35
N CYS A 73 6.95 -11.39 7.14
CA CYS A 73 5.74 -12.04 6.62
C CYS A 73 5.83 -13.55 6.80
N ARG A 74 4.86 -14.14 7.50
CA ARG A 74 4.66 -15.59 7.55
C ARG A 74 3.57 -15.97 6.56
N ILE A 75 3.92 -16.88 5.64
CA ILE A 75 3.02 -17.36 4.58
C ILE A 75 2.65 -18.82 4.89
N GLU A 76 1.36 -19.08 5.02
CA GLU A 76 0.80 -20.43 5.17
C GLU A 76 -0.02 -20.76 3.92
N LYS A 77 0.28 -21.90 3.28
CA LYS A 77 -0.43 -22.33 2.07
C LYS A 77 -1.32 -23.52 2.38
N THR A 78 -2.58 -23.42 1.96
CA THR A 78 -3.57 -24.49 2.11
C THR A 78 -4.38 -24.63 0.81
N THR A 79 -4.91 -25.83 0.56
CA THR A 79 -5.84 -26.06 -0.53
C THR A 79 -7.25 -26.11 0.02
N ASP A 80 -8.15 -25.30 -0.52
CA ASP A 80 -9.59 -25.33 -0.24
C ASP A 80 -10.33 -25.77 -1.52
N TYR A 81 -10.89 -26.97 -1.51
CA TYR A 81 -11.57 -27.55 -2.68
C TYR A 81 -12.94 -26.91 -2.96
N PHE A 82 -13.53 -26.23 -1.96
CA PHE A 82 -14.88 -25.67 -2.04
C PHE A 82 -14.90 -24.19 -1.64
N PHE A 83 -13.82 -23.47 -1.98
CA PHE A 83 -13.71 -22.05 -1.66
C PHE A 83 -14.84 -21.26 -2.34
N ASP A 84 -15.57 -20.49 -1.54
CA ASP A 84 -16.64 -19.60 -2.02
C ASP A 84 -16.02 -18.36 -2.68
N PHE A 85 -16.21 -18.23 -4.00
CA PHE A 85 -15.67 -17.13 -4.79
C PHE A 85 -16.11 -15.75 -4.27
N ASN A 86 -17.27 -15.67 -3.60
CA ASN A 86 -17.78 -14.43 -2.99
C ASN A 86 -16.88 -13.85 -1.91
N LYS A 87 -15.99 -14.65 -1.34
CA LYS A 87 -15.02 -14.18 -0.34
C LYS A 87 -13.97 -13.26 -0.94
N ILE A 88 -13.72 -13.30 -2.25
CA ILE A 88 -12.72 -12.44 -2.90
C ILE A 88 -13.22 -11.00 -2.88
N GLN A 89 -12.39 -10.09 -2.35
CA GLN A 89 -12.76 -8.68 -2.19
C GLN A 89 -11.94 -7.74 -3.09
N SER A 90 -10.74 -8.15 -3.49
CA SER A 90 -9.87 -7.35 -4.37
C SER A 90 -9.22 -8.21 -5.46
N LEU A 91 -8.90 -7.57 -6.59
CA LEU A 91 -8.26 -8.17 -7.74
C LEU A 91 -7.03 -7.36 -8.18
N THR A 92 -6.04 -8.04 -8.76
CA THR A 92 -4.77 -7.41 -9.21
C THR A 92 -4.88 -6.73 -10.57
N ALA A 93 -5.86 -7.10 -11.38
CA ALA A 93 -6.15 -6.48 -12.68
C ALA A 93 -7.58 -5.93 -12.71
N SER A 94 -7.86 -4.99 -11.81
CA SER A 94 -9.10 -4.21 -11.77
C SER A 94 -9.05 -3.06 -12.78
N LYS A 95 -9.21 -3.39 -14.06
CA LYS A 95 -9.25 -2.42 -15.15
C LYS A 95 -10.56 -1.61 -15.09
N SER A 96 -10.56 -0.42 -15.68
CA SER A 96 -11.79 0.37 -15.82
C SER A 96 -12.72 -0.20 -16.88
N PHE A 97 -14.02 -0.15 -16.61
CA PHE A 97 -15.11 -0.47 -17.54
C PHE A 97 -15.32 0.70 -18.51
N GLY A 98 -15.78 0.47 -19.75
CA GLY A 98 -16.16 1.56 -20.68
C GLY A 98 -14.95 2.31 -21.27
N GLY A 99 -14.28 1.71 -22.26
CA GLY A 99 -13.11 2.31 -22.89
C GLY A 99 -13.43 3.51 -23.79
N ILE A 100 -12.58 4.53 -23.73
CA ILE A 100 -12.39 5.65 -24.69
C ILE A 100 -13.32 6.86 -24.53
N HIS A 101 -14.47 6.76 -23.86
CA HIS A 101 -15.42 7.88 -23.73
C HIS A 101 -15.97 8.02 -22.30
N ASP A 102 -16.24 9.27 -21.90
CA ASP A 102 -16.73 9.70 -20.58
C ASP A 102 -17.70 8.71 -19.92
N GLY A 103 -17.32 8.14 -18.76
CA GLY A 103 -18.17 7.20 -18.00
C GLY A 103 -17.50 5.92 -17.48
N ALA A 104 -16.17 5.81 -17.50
CA ALA A 104 -15.48 4.59 -17.13
C ALA A 104 -15.55 4.29 -15.62
N ILE A 105 -15.98 3.09 -15.19
CA ILE A 105 -16.06 2.70 -13.76
C ILE A 105 -14.84 1.88 -13.36
N ASN A 106 -14.06 2.35 -12.38
CA ASN A 106 -12.85 1.68 -11.91
C ASN A 106 -13.06 0.98 -10.55
N GLY A 107 -12.53 -0.23 -10.38
CA GLY A 107 -12.63 -0.99 -9.13
C GLY A 107 -11.99 -0.31 -7.92
N SER A 108 -10.99 0.54 -8.15
CA SER A 108 -10.37 1.36 -7.09
C SER A 108 -11.33 2.35 -6.42
N TRP A 109 -12.50 2.64 -7.00
CA TRP A 109 -13.49 3.54 -6.40
C TRP A 109 -14.39 2.85 -5.37
N PHE A 110 -14.34 1.52 -5.31
CA PHE A 110 -15.26 0.72 -4.51
C PHE A 110 -14.53 -0.01 -3.41
N TYR A 111 -15.18 -0.12 -2.25
CA TYR A 111 -14.59 -0.79 -1.11
C TYR A 111 -14.25 -2.25 -1.40
N ASP A 112 -15.02 -2.96 -2.22
CA ASP A 112 -14.81 -4.38 -2.58
C ASP A 112 -15.47 -4.75 -3.92
N LEU A 113 -15.24 -5.99 -4.38
CA LEU A 113 -15.84 -6.53 -5.60
C LEU A 113 -17.37 -6.49 -5.60
N TYR A 114 -18.01 -6.77 -4.47
CA TYR A 114 -19.47 -6.70 -4.36
C TYR A 114 -19.98 -5.29 -4.66
N SER A 115 -19.41 -4.30 -4.00
CA SER A 115 -19.78 -2.89 -4.14
C SER A 115 -19.51 -2.40 -5.57
N TRP A 116 -18.42 -2.86 -6.18
CA TRP A 116 -18.11 -2.55 -7.57
C TRP A 116 -19.13 -3.17 -8.53
N GLY A 117 -19.41 -4.48 -8.40
CA GLY A 117 -20.37 -5.18 -9.25
C GLY A 117 -21.79 -4.62 -9.14
N ARG A 118 -22.21 -4.22 -7.94
CA ARG A 118 -23.50 -3.55 -7.71
C ARG A 118 -23.62 -2.22 -8.46
N ALA A 119 -22.53 -1.49 -8.59
CA ALA A 119 -22.50 -0.17 -9.20
C ALA A 119 -22.25 -0.18 -10.72
N MET A 120 -21.97 -1.36 -11.31
CA MET A 120 -21.78 -1.48 -12.74
C MET A 120 -23.10 -1.25 -13.48
N TYR A 121 -23.04 -0.45 -14.55
CA TYR A 121 -24.15 -0.32 -15.48
C TYR A 121 -24.20 -1.56 -16.37
N PRO A 122 -25.33 -2.26 -16.45
CA PRO A 122 -25.47 -3.39 -17.35
C PRO A 122 -25.37 -2.91 -18.80
N ASP A 123 -24.43 -3.47 -19.57
CA ASP A 123 -24.49 -3.50 -21.03
C ASP A 123 -24.94 -4.90 -21.48
N GLU A 124 -25.33 -5.11 -22.74
CA GLU A 124 -25.81 -6.42 -23.23
C GLU A 124 -24.85 -7.61 -23.01
N ARG A 125 -23.55 -7.32 -22.88
CA ARG A 125 -22.45 -8.26 -22.69
C ARG A 125 -22.07 -8.45 -21.22
N MET A 126 -22.47 -7.53 -20.34
CA MET A 126 -22.08 -7.46 -18.92
C MET A 126 -23.30 -7.14 -18.04
N LYS A 127 -24.31 -8.03 -18.10
CA LYS A 127 -25.51 -8.00 -17.24
C LYS A 127 -25.34 -8.91 -16.02
N ALA A 128 -26.22 -8.72 -15.04
CA ALA A 128 -26.38 -9.60 -13.89
C ALA A 128 -27.85 -9.63 -13.45
N GLU A 129 -28.78 -9.71 -14.40
CA GLU A 129 -30.23 -9.65 -14.14
C GLU A 129 -30.81 -11.05 -13.89
N ASN A 130 -30.35 -12.06 -14.62
CA ASN A 130 -30.93 -13.40 -14.63
C ASN A 130 -29.89 -14.54 -14.59
N GLU A 131 -30.35 -15.79 -14.58
CA GLU A 131 -29.49 -16.98 -14.52
C GLU A 131 -28.61 -17.17 -15.78
N ASP A 132 -29.06 -16.69 -16.95
CA ASP A 132 -28.24 -16.76 -18.16
C ASP A 132 -27.07 -15.78 -18.09
N ASP A 133 -27.29 -14.59 -17.54
CA ASP A 133 -26.21 -13.64 -17.23
C ASP A 133 -25.18 -14.23 -16.27
N TRP A 134 -25.66 -14.91 -15.22
CA TRP A 134 -24.81 -15.62 -14.27
C TRP A 134 -23.90 -16.64 -14.98
N LYS A 135 -24.49 -17.51 -15.81
CA LYS A 135 -23.75 -18.53 -16.58
C LYS A 135 -22.75 -17.90 -17.54
N ARG A 136 -23.14 -16.82 -18.24
CA ARG A 136 -22.25 -16.08 -19.17
C ARG A 136 -21.08 -15.44 -18.44
N ASN A 137 -21.32 -14.80 -17.30
CA ASN A 137 -20.28 -14.17 -16.50
C ASN A 137 -19.29 -15.20 -15.96
N ILE A 138 -19.78 -16.34 -15.44
CA ILE A 138 -18.92 -17.46 -15.03
C ILE A 138 -18.08 -17.97 -16.20
N ALA A 139 -18.72 -18.27 -17.35
CA ALA A 139 -18.00 -18.77 -18.52
C ALA A 139 -16.90 -17.78 -18.97
N HIS A 140 -17.18 -16.48 -18.91
CA HIS A 140 -16.21 -15.44 -19.25
C HIS A 140 -15.02 -15.44 -18.28
N ILE A 141 -15.25 -15.38 -16.97
CA ILE A 141 -14.14 -15.40 -15.98
C ILE A 141 -13.33 -16.69 -16.05
N GLU A 142 -13.97 -17.82 -16.36
CA GLU A 142 -13.31 -19.12 -16.54
C GLU A 142 -12.52 -19.24 -17.86
N SER A 143 -12.83 -18.40 -18.87
CA SER A 143 -12.07 -18.34 -20.11
C SER A 143 -10.85 -17.42 -20.02
N GLU A 144 -10.90 -16.40 -19.18
CA GLU A 144 -9.86 -15.38 -19.04
C GLU A 144 -9.02 -15.55 -17.76
N GLY A 145 -9.49 -14.95 -16.66
CA GLY A 145 -8.70 -14.72 -15.45
C GLY A 145 -8.66 -15.89 -14.46
N PHE A 146 -9.64 -16.80 -14.50
CA PHE A 146 -9.85 -17.86 -13.52
C PHE A 146 -10.09 -19.23 -14.19
N ARG A 147 -9.14 -19.63 -15.03
CA ARG A 147 -9.24 -20.82 -15.88
C ARG A 147 -9.73 -22.06 -15.14
N LYS A 148 -10.71 -22.77 -15.71
CA LYS A 148 -11.33 -23.95 -15.08
C LYS A 148 -10.37 -25.10 -14.78
N CYS A 149 -9.33 -25.25 -15.60
CA CYS A 149 -8.35 -26.33 -15.47
C CYS A 149 -7.30 -26.11 -14.37
N ARG A 150 -7.40 -25.05 -13.57
CA ARG A 150 -6.44 -24.74 -12.50
C ARG A 150 -7.16 -24.25 -11.24
N PRO A 151 -6.59 -24.50 -10.05
CA PRO A 151 -7.02 -23.84 -8.83
C PRO A 151 -6.89 -22.32 -8.96
N ILE A 152 -7.76 -21.58 -8.28
CA ILE A 152 -7.62 -20.14 -8.13
C ILE A 152 -6.54 -19.88 -7.08
N ASN A 153 -5.64 -18.94 -7.33
CA ASN A 153 -4.74 -18.46 -6.27
C ASN A 153 -5.47 -17.35 -5.51
N VAL A 154 -5.55 -17.47 -4.19
CA VAL A 154 -6.12 -16.43 -3.33
C VAL A 154 -5.14 -16.14 -2.22
N ILE A 155 -4.87 -14.85 -1.98
CA ILE A 155 -4.04 -14.37 -0.89
C ILE A 155 -4.97 -13.76 0.16
N TYR A 156 -4.90 -14.25 1.39
CA TYR A 156 -5.59 -13.65 2.53
C TYR A 156 -4.59 -12.83 3.34
N TYR A 157 -4.72 -11.50 3.27
CA TYR A 157 -3.96 -10.56 4.06
C TYR A 157 -4.61 -10.38 5.43
N GLU A 158 -4.11 -11.12 6.43
CA GLU A 158 -4.71 -11.16 7.76
C GLU A 158 -4.76 -9.78 8.42
N TRP A 159 -3.73 -8.96 8.21
CA TRP A 159 -3.65 -7.64 8.84
C TRP A 159 -4.66 -6.61 8.31
N LEU A 160 -5.23 -6.83 7.12
CA LEU A 160 -6.33 -6.03 6.57
C LEU A 160 -7.66 -6.80 6.56
N ASN A 161 -7.65 -8.07 7.01
CA ASN A 161 -8.76 -9.01 6.84
C ASN A 161 -9.30 -8.99 5.41
N ARG A 162 -8.42 -9.24 4.44
CA ARG A 162 -8.72 -9.00 3.02
C ARG A 162 -8.32 -10.18 2.13
N PHE A 163 -9.27 -10.73 1.38
CA PHE A 163 -8.99 -11.72 0.34
C PHE A 163 -8.74 -11.04 -1.01
N VAL A 164 -7.62 -11.39 -1.62
CA VAL A 164 -7.14 -10.85 -2.89
C VAL A 164 -6.89 -11.99 -3.86
N ALA A 165 -7.42 -11.92 -5.07
CA ALA A 165 -7.15 -12.91 -6.10
C ALA A 165 -6.37 -12.28 -7.26
N PRO A 166 -5.18 -12.81 -7.61
CA PRO A 166 -4.51 -12.41 -8.84
C PRO A 166 -5.34 -12.80 -10.05
N ASN A 167 -5.54 -11.86 -10.98
CA ASN A 167 -6.23 -12.10 -12.23
C ASN A 167 -5.53 -11.38 -13.39
N THR A 168 -5.74 -11.88 -14.61
CA THR A 168 -5.19 -11.31 -15.85
C THR A 168 -6.25 -10.69 -16.76
N GLY A 169 -7.54 -10.96 -16.48
CA GLY A 169 -8.71 -10.52 -17.25
C GLY A 169 -10.01 -10.78 -16.49
N GLY A 170 -11.15 -10.43 -17.08
CA GLY A 170 -12.49 -10.72 -16.56
C GLY A 170 -12.88 -10.05 -15.23
N SER A 171 -12.19 -9.00 -14.77
CA SER A 171 -12.46 -8.39 -13.44
C SER A 171 -13.87 -7.82 -13.29
N HIS A 172 -14.45 -7.25 -14.36
CA HIS A 172 -15.84 -6.79 -14.34
C HIS A 172 -16.82 -7.93 -14.13
N HIS A 173 -16.69 -8.99 -14.93
CA HIS A 173 -17.51 -10.19 -14.79
C HIS A 173 -17.32 -10.86 -13.42
N ALA A 174 -16.11 -10.85 -12.86
CA ALA A 174 -15.85 -11.36 -11.52
C ALA A 174 -16.60 -10.54 -10.45
N ALA A 175 -16.62 -9.21 -10.56
CA ALA A 175 -17.40 -8.35 -9.68
C ALA A 175 -18.91 -8.59 -9.83
N LEU A 176 -19.41 -8.75 -11.06
CA LEU A 176 -20.82 -9.09 -11.34
C LEU A 176 -21.19 -10.46 -10.77
N VAL A 177 -20.31 -11.47 -10.87
CA VAL A 177 -20.48 -12.77 -10.23
C VAL A 177 -20.58 -12.58 -8.72
N VAL A 178 -19.63 -11.92 -8.05
CA VAL A 178 -19.73 -11.70 -6.60
C VAL A 178 -21.02 -10.97 -6.20
N TYR A 179 -21.40 -9.93 -6.94
CA TYR A 179 -22.65 -9.19 -6.72
C TYR A 179 -23.90 -10.08 -6.85
N GLN A 180 -24.04 -10.79 -7.97
CA GLN A 180 -25.20 -11.61 -8.27
C GLN A 180 -25.31 -12.80 -7.31
N SER A 181 -24.19 -13.43 -7.00
CA SER A 181 -24.07 -14.53 -6.05
C SER A 181 -24.61 -14.16 -4.67
N ILE A 182 -24.24 -12.97 -4.17
CA ILE A 182 -24.73 -12.47 -2.89
C ILE A 182 -26.20 -12.04 -2.96
N ARG A 183 -26.60 -11.31 -4.01
CA ARG A 183 -27.99 -10.82 -4.19
C ARG A 183 -28.99 -11.97 -4.30
N ASP A 184 -28.67 -12.97 -5.12
CA ASP A 184 -29.56 -14.07 -5.49
C ASP A 184 -29.34 -15.33 -4.62
N LYS A 185 -28.36 -15.30 -3.71
CA LYS A 185 -27.99 -16.42 -2.82
C LYS A 185 -27.60 -17.70 -3.58
N ILE A 186 -27.06 -17.55 -4.78
CA ILE A 186 -26.47 -18.64 -5.57
C ILE A 186 -25.00 -18.79 -5.19
N LYS A 187 -24.43 -19.99 -5.30
CA LYS A 187 -23.04 -20.27 -4.92
C LYS A 187 -22.19 -20.57 -6.15
N TYR A 188 -21.00 -19.98 -6.19
CA TYR A 188 -19.93 -20.36 -7.10
C TYR A 188 -18.70 -20.76 -6.28
N THR A 189 -18.41 -22.05 -6.24
CA THR A 189 -17.26 -22.59 -5.49
C THR A 189 -16.22 -23.14 -6.44
N ARG A 190 -14.94 -22.95 -6.10
CA ARG A 190 -13.81 -23.42 -6.90
C ARG A 190 -12.70 -23.93 -6.00
N GLU A 191 -11.95 -24.90 -6.49
CA GLU A 191 -10.66 -25.27 -5.88
C GLU A 191 -9.73 -24.05 -5.86
N THR A 192 -9.12 -23.80 -4.71
CA THR A 192 -8.27 -22.64 -4.45
C THR A 192 -7.01 -23.03 -3.70
N ILE A 193 -5.88 -22.46 -4.10
CA ILE A 193 -4.66 -22.39 -3.30
C ILE A 193 -4.75 -21.10 -2.50
N LEU A 194 -4.99 -21.23 -1.20
CA LEU A 194 -5.11 -20.12 -0.26
C LEU A 194 -3.77 -19.89 0.42
N GLU A 195 -3.18 -18.72 0.16
CA GLU A 195 -2.00 -18.21 0.86
C GLU A 195 -2.44 -17.22 1.94
N LYS A 196 -2.39 -17.64 3.21
CA LYS A 196 -2.59 -16.74 4.34
C LYS A 196 -1.27 -16.04 4.64
N VAL A 197 -1.26 -14.71 4.58
CA VAL A 197 -0.10 -13.88 4.94
C VAL A 197 -0.40 -13.18 6.25
N SER A 198 0.46 -13.43 7.23
CA SER A 198 0.40 -12.87 8.58
C SER A 198 1.70 -12.17 8.93
N LEU A 199 1.67 -11.27 9.91
CA LEU A 199 2.84 -10.54 10.37
C LEU A 199 3.47 -11.24 11.59
N ASN A 200 4.79 -11.42 11.56
CA ASN A 200 5.51 -12.10 12.62
C ASN A 200 5.94 -11.12 13.73
N SER A 201 5.27 -11.20 14.89
CA SER A 201 5.54 -10.33 16.03
C SER A 201 6.97 -10.38 16.56
N TYR A 202 7.67 -11.50 16.40
CA TYR A 202 9.07 -11.62 16.81
C TYR A 202 9.97 -10.69 15.98
N TYR A 203 9.85 -10.75 14.66
CA TYR A 203 10.63 -9.89 13.76
C TYR A 203 10.20 -8.42 13.80
N ILE A 204 8.92 -8.13 14.11
CA ILE A 204 8.50 -6.74 14.39
C ILE A 204 9.25 -6.19 15.61
N ARG A 205 9.39 -6.99 16.69
CA ARG A 205 10.15 -6.57 17.88
C ARG A 205 11.64 -6.43 17.58
N MET A 206 12.23 -7.34 16.81
CA MET A 206 13.63 -7.20 16.38
C MET A 206 13.84 -5.93 15.57
N LEU A 207 12.97 -5.66 14.60
CA LEU A 207 13.00 -4.43 13.81
C LEU A 207 12.93 -3.19 14.69
N ASP A 208 12.01 -3.16 15.66
CA ASP A 208 11.84 -2.05 16.61
C ASP A 208 13.06 -1.89 17.54
N ASN A 209 13.70 -2.98 17.93
CA ASN A 209 14.85 -2.95 18.83
C ASN A 209 16.13 -2.49 18.11
N GLU A 210 16.36 -2.96 16.88
CA GLU A 210 17.62 -2.81 16.18
C GLU A 210 17.63 -1.63 15.19
N TYR A 211 16.45 -1.19 14.73
CA TYR A 211 16.34 -0.16 13.69
C TYR A 211 15.33 0.94 14.04
N TYR A 212 15.68 2.17 13.70
CA TYR A 212 14.66 3.17 13.40
C TYR A 212 14.13 2.89 12.00
N SER A 213 12.85 2.57 11.88
CA SER A 213 12.23 2.27 10.59
C SER A 213 10.91 2.98 10.41
N PHE A 214 10.74 3.61 9.25
CA PHE A 214 9.56 4.40 8.97
C PHE A 214 9.29 4.58 7.47
N ILE A 215 8.03 4.83 7.15
CA ILE A 215 7.54 5.14 5.80
C ILE A 215 7.47 6.66 5.66
N ILE A 216 7.94 7.19 4.53
CA ILE A 216 7.75 8.58 4.12
C ILE A 216 7.09 8.64 2.74
N ASN A 217 6.47 9.78 2.43
CA ASN A 217 6.04 10.07 1.07
C ASN A 217 7.28 10.43 0.22
N ASN A 218 7.36 9.86 -0.97
CA ASN A 218 8.43 10.11 -1.93
C ASN A 218 7.93 11.08 -3.00
N ASP A 219 8.02 12.37 -2.69
CA ASP A 219 7.60 13.46 -3.58
C ASP A 219 8.59 13.62 -4.75
N SER A 220 8.54 12.70 -5.72
CA SER A 220 9.42 12.76 -6.89
C SER A 220 9.14 14.02 -7.72
N ASN A 221 10.04 15.01 -7.67
CA ASN A 221 9.98 16.19 -8.52
C ASN A 221 11.14 16.20 -9.52
N HIS A 222 10.85 16.13 -10.82
CA HIS A 222 11.87 15.97 -11.86
C HIS A 222 12.72 17.22 -12.13
N LYS A 223 12.39 18.37 -11.53
CA LYS A 223 13.03 19.67 -11.84
C LYS A 223 13.93 20.22 -10.72
N SER A 224 13.84 19.67 -9.51
CA SER A 224 14.62 20.12 -8.35
C SER A 224 14.78 18.99 -7.34
N LEU A 225 15.79 19.07 -6.47
CA LEU A 225 15.95 18.15 -5.35
C LEU A 225 14.64 18.09 -4.53
N SER A 226 14.05 16.90 -4.43
CA SER A 226 12.78 16.74 -3.72
C SER A 226 12.96 16.91 -2.21
N GLU A 227 11.87 17.17 -1.48
CA GLU A 227 11.92 17.18 -0.01
C GLU A 227 12.34 15.81 0.53
N SER A 228 11.93 14.71 -0.11
CA SER A 228 12.43 13.37 0.23
C SER A 228 13.94 13.22 0.01
N ASP A 229 14.49 13.76 -1.07
CA ASP A 229 15.95 13.69 -1.30
C ASP A 229 16.71 14.56 -0.30
N LYS A 230 16.22 15.77 0.01
CA LYS A 230 16.78 16.63 1.08
C LYS A 230 16.78 15.92 2.42
N PHE A 231 15.67 15.25 2.74
CA PHE A 231 15.54 14.45 3.95
C PHE A 231 16.60 13.35 4.00
N ILE A 232 16.76 12.58 2.91
CA ILE A 232 17.78 11.54 2.83
C ILE A 232 19.19 12.12 3.01
N ASN A 233 19.50 13.26 2.40
CA ASN A 233 20.81 13.90 2.57
C ASN A 233 21.06 14.30 4.02
N VAL A 234 20.08 14.88 4.71
CA VAL A 234 20.21 15.20 6.15
C VAL A 234 20.46 13.92 6.95
N ILE A 235 19.76 12.83 6.64
CA ILE A 235 19.92 11.55 7.33
C ILE A 235 21.33 10.97 7.12
N THR A 236 21.82 10.89 5.88
CA THR A 236 23.12 10.28 5.56
C THR A 236 24.30 11.14 6.00
N GLU A 237 24.19 12.46 5.89
CA GLU A 237 25.27 13.36 6.28
C GLU A 237 25.36 13.50 7.80
N LEU A 238 24.23 13.77 8.46
CA LEU A 238 24.24 14.26 9.84
C LEU A 238 23.77 13.22 10.87
N ILE A 239 22.94 12.25 10.50
CA ILE A 239 22.24 11.41 11.50
C ILE A 239 22.80 10.00 11.57
N SER A 240 23.13 9.39 10.43
CA SER A 240 23.62 8.02 10.41
C SER A 240 24.69 7.81 9.36
N THR A 241 25.59 6.86 9.60
CA THR A 241 26.58 6.40 8.61
C THR A 241 26.00 5.37 7.63
N HIS A 242 24.91 4.70 7.99
CA HIS A 242 24.35 3.59 7.21
C HIS A 242 22.83 3.66 7.20
N ILE A 243 22.24 3.66 6.01
CA ILE A 243 20.80 3.53 5.83
C ILE A 243 20.50 2.54 4.72
N SER A 244 19.36 1.85 4.85
CA SER A 244 18.77 1.08 3.76
C SER A 244 17.45 1.70 3.36
N ILE A 245 17.17 1.75 2.06
CA ILE A 245 15.98 2.39 1.50
C ILE A 245 15.26 1.40 0.58
N LEU A 246 13.99 1.12 0.88
CA LEU A 246 13.10 0.32 0.04
C LEU A 246 12.04 1.22 -0.58
N LYS A 247 11.83 1.10 -1.89
CA LYS A 247 10.75 1.80 -2.61
C LYS A 247 9.69 0.77 -2.98
N PRO A 248 8.47 0.85 -2.40
CA PRO A 248 7.40 -0.05 -2.75
C PRO A 248 7.09 -0.03 -4.26
N VAL A 249 6.88 -1.21 -4.82
CA VAL A 249 6.37 -1.38 -6.19
C VAL A 249 4.86 -1.67 -6.12
N HIS A 250 4.12 -1.26 -7.15
CA HIS A 250 2.69 -1.57 -7.31
C HIS A 250 1.75 -0.98 -6.24
N TYR A 251 2.17 0.08 -5.55
CA TYR A 251 1.29 0.87 -4.69
C TYR A 251 0.91 2.19 -5.38
N TYR A 252 -0.32 2.65 -5.18
CA TYR A 252 -0.81 3.88 -5.82
C TYR A 252 -0.10 5.17 -5.41
N GLN A 253 0.62 5.16 -4.29
CA GLN A 253 1.46 6.29 -3.87
C GLN A 253 2.93 5.96 -4.01
N ASN A 254 3.71 6.98 -4.36
CA ASN A 254 5.16 6.92 -4.27
C ASN A 254 5.56 7.01 -2.80
N LEU A 255 5.98 5.88 -2.25
CA LEU A 255 6.45 5.80 -0.87
C LEU A 255 7.94 5.46 -0.84
N MET A 256 8.56 5.72 0.29
CA MET A 256 9.91 5.27 0.61
C MET A 256 9.91 4.74 2.03
N ILE A 257 10.56 3.61 2.24
CA ILE A 257 10.71 2.97 3.54
C ILE A 257 12.18 3.02 3.90
N ILE A 258 12.48 3.59 5.05
CA ILE A 258 13.85 3.84 5.49
C ILE A 258 14.12 2.98 6.70
N PHE A 259 15.33 2.41 6.74
CA PHE A 259 15.86 1.64 7.85
C PHE A 259 17.20 2.22 8.28
N ILE A 260 17.31 2.61 9.54
CA ILE A 260 18.53 3.17 10.15
C ILE A 260 18.90 2.26 11.33
N PRO A 261 20.01 1.52 11.28
CA PRO A 261 20.50 0.76 12.44
C PRO A 261 20.67 1.70 13.64
N LYS A 262 20.15 1.35 14.81
CA LYS A 262 20.27 2.23 15.99
C LYS A 262 21.73 2.45 16.40
N GLU A 263 22.58 1.44 16.19
CA GLU A 263 24.03 1.51 16.46
C GLU A 263 24.78 2.50 15.56
N SER A 264 24.22 2.88 14.41
CA SER A 264 24.88 3.79 13.46
C SER A 264 24.49 5.26 13.66
N LEU A 265 23.70 5.56 14.71
CA LEU A 265 23.22 6.90 15.02
C LEU A 265 24.38 7.80 15.51
N LYS A 266 24.54 8.95 14.89
CA LYS A 266 25.57 9.97 15.18
C LYS A 266 25.12 11.02 16.21
N ILE A 267 23.82 11.09 16.48
CA ILE A 267 23.18 12.06 17.37
C ILE A 267 22.60 11.37 18.60
N ASP A 268 22.26 12.15 19.62
CA ASP A 268 21.54 11.65 20.78
C ASP A 268 20.25 10.90 20.41
N SER A 269 20.10 9.71 20.97
CA SER A 269 19.00 8.81 20.65
C SER A 269 17.66 9.28 21.19
N GLU A 270 17.64 9.96 22.34
CA GLU A 270 16.40 10.47 22.94
C GLU A 270 15.86 11.63 22.11
N LEU A 271 16.75 12.53 21.69
CA LEU A 271 16.45 13.64 20.79
C LEU A 271 15.87 13.15 19.46
N PHE A 272 16.46 12.12 18.85
CA PHE A 272 15.97 11.56 17.60
C PHE A 272 14.62 10.84 17.78
N ASN A 273 14.43 10.11 18.87
CA ASN A 273 13.14 9.48 19.21
C ASN A 273 12.02 10.52 19.38
N ASN A 274 12.31 11.63 20.07
CA ASN A 274 11.36 12.73 20.21
C ASN A 274 10.98 13.32 18.85
N TRP A 275 11.95 13.46 17.93
CA TRP A 275 11.66 13.88 16.56
C TRP A 275 10.80 12.86 15.81
N ILE A 276 11.11 11.55 15.88
CA ILE A 276 10.32 10.48 15.24
C ILE A 276 8.87 10.53 15.71
N ASN A 277 8.64 10.61 17.03
CA ASN A 277 7.29 10.66 17.60
C ASN A 277 6.53 11.89 17.11
N LYS A 278 7.15 13.07 17.15
CA LYS A 278 6.54 14.32 16.65
C LYS A 278 6.23 14.24 15.15
N ALA A 279 7.16 13.73 14.34
CA ALA A 279 6.97 13.58 12.90
C ALA A 279 5.85 12.56 12.59
N HIS A 280 5.72 11.51 13.40
CA HIS A 280 4.66 10.53 13.32
C HIS A 280 3.29 11.14 13.60
N ASP A 281 3.16 11.90 14.69
CA ASP A 281 1.92 12.58 15.08
C ASP A 281 1.48 13.60 14.02
N GLN A 282 2.44 14.25 13.38
CA GLN A 282 2.21 15.16 12.25
C GLN A 282 1.93 14.46 10.92
N LYS A 283 1.94 13.12 10.90
CA LYS A 283 1.78 12.26 9.72
C LYS A 283 2.84 12.49 8.64
N LYS A 284 4.00 13.04 9.00
CA LYS A 284 5.14 13.24 8.09
C LYS A 284 5.89 11.92 7.85
N ILE A 285 5.86 11.03 8.84
CA ILE A 285 6.35 9.67 8.75
C ILE A 285 5.32 8.71 9.34
N ILE A 286 5.39 7.43 8.98
CA ILE A 286 4.72 6.34 9.70
C ILE A 286 5.81 5.46 10.32
N ASN A 287 5.88 5.39 11.65
CA ASN A 287 6.75 4.44 12.34
C ASN A 287 6.32 3.01 11.97
N LEU A 288 7.25 2.23 11.40
CA LEU A 288 6.94 0.97 10.77
C LEU A 288 6.55 -0.14 11.78
N PRO A 289 7.22 -0.29 12.94
CA PRO A 289 6.74 -1.15 14.01
C PRO A 289 5.32 -0.82 14.50
N ASN A 290 4.99 0.46 14.66
CA ASN A 290 3.63 0.88 15.03
C ASN A 290 2.62 0.53 13.95
N TYR A 291 2.97 0.76 12.68
CA TYR A 291 2.17 0.32 11.55
C TYR A 291 1.88 -1.18 11.61
N PHE A 292 2.89 -2.04 11.78
CA PHE A 292 2.67 -3.48 11.77
C PHE A 292 1.82 -4.00 12.94
N ARG A 293 1.81 -3.29 14.07
CA ARG A 293 0.94 -3.61 15.21
C ARG A 293 -0.53 -3.23 14.93
N LEU A 294 -0.75 -2.11 14.23
CA LEU A 294 -2.09 -1.57 13.96
C LEU A 294 -2.30 -1.09 12.50
N PRO A 295 -2.19 -1.98 11.48
CA PRO A 295 -2.20 -1.52 10.08
C PRO A 295 -3.46 -0.78 9.66
N ASN A 296 -4.62 -1.19 10.16
CA ASN A 296 -5.92 -0.59 9.83
C ASN A 296 -6.06 0.88 10.26
N GLU A 297 -5.29 1.34 11.24
CA GLU A 297 -5.31 2.75 11.68
C GLU A 297 -4.63 3.68 10.67
N TYR A 298 -3.77 3.15 9.81
CA TYR A 298 -3.02 3.92 8.83
C TYR A 298 -3.69 3.95 7.45
N HIS A 299 -4.42 2.89 7.08
CA HIS A 299 -5.15 2.77 5.82
C HIS A 299 -6.48 3.55 5.85
N THR A 300 -6.40 4.89 5.87
CA THR A 300 -7.54 5.79 6.08
C THR A 300 -7.88 6.68 4.90
N LYS A 301 -6.95 6.86 3.95
CA LYS A 301 -7.18 7.73 2.79
C LYS A 301 -8.22 7.11 1.86
N PRO A 302 -9.33 7.79 1.57
CA PRO A 302 -10.25 7.30 0.54
C PRO A 302 -9.57 7.36 -0.82
N TYR A 303 -9.79 6.36 -1.65
CA TYR A 303 -9.36 6.41 -3.04
C TYR A 303 -10.36 7.28 -3.82
N LEU A 304 -10.02 8.55 -4.05
CA LEU A 304 -10.83 9.52 -4.78
C LEU A 304 -10.08 9.90 -6.06
N HIS A 305 -10.38 9.24 -7.18
CA HIS A 305 -10.07 9.86 -8.48
C HIS A 305 -11.11 10.93 -8.81
N GLU A 306 -10.71 11.92 -9.59
CA GLU A 306 -11.52 13.09 -9.92
C GLU A 306 -12.90 12.69 -10.49
N LEU A 307 -13.97 13.01 -9.77
CA LEU A 307 -15.39 12.89 -10.15
C LEU A 307 -15.74 13.52 -11.52
N ARG A 308 -14.80 14.23 -12.16
CA ARG A 308 -14.96 14.89 -13.45
C ARG A 308 -15.25 13.92 -14.61
N TYR A 309 -14.98 12.62 -14.42
CA TYR A 309 -15.22 11.58 -15.42
C TYR A 309 -16.42 10.66 -15.07
N LEU A 310 -17.09 10.91 -13.94
CA LEU A 310 -18.30 10.21 -13.55
C LEU A 310 -19.51 10.91 -14.18
N LYS A 311 -19.96 10.41 -15.34
CA LYS A 311 -21.27 10.78 -15.86
C LYS A 311 -22.30 10.09 -14.97
N MET A 312 -22.94 10.87 -14.09
CA MET A 312 -24.16 10.43 -13.40
C MET A 312 -25.16 9.94 -14.45
N PRO A 313 -25.92 8.86 -14.17
CA PRO A 313 -26.90 8.37 -15.12
C PRO A 313 -27.87 9.51 -15.43
N ASN A 314 -28.25 9.63 -16.70
CA ASN A 314 -29.28 10.57 -17.09
C ASN A 314 -30.53 10.19 -16.29
N PRO A 315 -31.11 11.06 -15.43
CA PRO A 315 -32.24 10.70 -14.58
C PRO A 315 -33.48 10.23 -15.37
N ASN A 316 -33.46 10.36 -16.70
CA ASN A 316 -34.48 9.88 -17.62
C ASN A 316 -34.26 8.44 -18.13
N SER A 317 -33.16 7.76 -17.78
CA SER A 317 -33.05 6.31 -18.01
C SER A 317 -33.79 5.58 -16.89
N ILE A 318 -35.11 5.62 -16.98
CA ILE A 318 -35.99 4.74 -16.22
C ILE A 318 -36.29 3.54 -17.15
N PHE A 319 -36.10 2.34 -16.60
CA PHE A 319 -36.38 0.99 -17.13
C PHE A 319 -35.27 0.30 -17.93
#